data_AF-A4XXS8-F1
#
_entry.id   AF-A4XXS8-F1
#
_cell.length_a   1.000
_cell.length_b   1.000
_cell.length_c   1.000
_cell.angle_alpha   90.00
_cell.angle_beta   90.00
_cell.angle_gamma   90.00
#
_symmetry.space_group_name_H-M   'P 1'
#
loop_
_entity.id
_entity.type
_entity.pdbx_description
1 polymer ?
#
loop_
_entity_poly.entity_id
_entity_poly.type
_entity_poly.pdbx_seq_one_letter_code
_entity_poly.pdbx_strand_id
1 'polypeptide(L)'
;MNELPQEVRRLLQQGQRRAAIELLCLHQRLSEEEATRRIDQHLEDNPPLRPRGAAVLLASKLNFLVWLILIGLMVLVALFLSR
;
A
#
# COMPACT_ATOMS: atom_id res chain seq x y z
N MET A 1 28.24 6.01 4.58
CA MET A 1 27.49 5.00 3.80
C MET A 1 27.07 3.88 4.74
N ASN A 2 25.97 4.07 5.47
CA ASN A 2 25.32 2.98 6.22
C ASN A 2 24.03 2.69 5.49
N GLU A 3 24.18 2.01 4.37
CA GLU A 3 23.07 1.68 3.50
C GLU A 3 22.13 0.70 4.21
N LEU A 4 20.81 0.95 4.18
CA LEU A 4 19.88 -0.02 4.75
C LEU A 4 20.02 -1.38 4.05
N PRO A 5 19.90 -2.49 4.79
CA PRO A 5 19.91 -3.83 4.20
C PRO A 5 18.89 -3.90 3.05
N GLN A 6 19.25 -4.60 1.96
CA GLN A 6 18.39 -4.69 0.78
C GLN A 6 16.99 -5.24 1.12
N GLU A 7 16.90 -6.14 2.09
CA GLU A 7 15.64 -6.72 2.58
C GLU A 7 14.75 -5.67 3.24
N VAL A 8 15.32 -4.79 4.07
CA VAL A 8 14.61 -3.68 4.71
C VAL A 8 14.11 -2.69 3.66
N ARG A 9 14.93 -2.40 2.62
CA ARG A 9 14.52 -1.57 1.48
C ARG A 9 13.35 -2.18 0.69
N ARG A 10 13.34 -3.50 0.46
CA ARG A 10 12.22 -4.18 -0.22
C ARG A 10 10.92 -4.08 0.58
N LEU A 11 10.98 -4.31 1.89
CA LEU A 11 9.81 -4.20 2.78
C LEU A 11 9.26 -2.76 2.82
N LEU A 12 10.16 -1.77 2.81
CA LEU A 12 9.82 -0.36 2.71
C LEU A 12 9.12 0.00 1.39
N GLN A 13 9.62 -0.51 0.26
CA GLN A 13 8.98 -0.32 -1.05
C GLN A 13 7.60 -0.97 -1.14
N GLN A 14 7.37 -2.05 -0.39
CA GLN A 14 6.08 -2.74 -0.31
C GLN A 14 5.09 -2.07 0.67
N GLY A 15 5.48 -0.94 1.30
CA GLY A 15 4.66 -0.26 2.30
C GLY A 15 4.61 -0.95 3.66
N GLN A 16 5.41 -2.00 3.88
CA GLN A 16 5.43 -2.79 5.12
C GLN A 16 6.40 -2.19 6.14
N ARG A 17 6.16 -0.93 6.54
CA ARG A 17 7.04 -0.17 7.45
C ARG A 17 7.31 -0.88 8.78
N ARG A 18 6.31 -1.55 9.36
CA ARG A 18 6.46 -2.30 10.62
C ARG A 18 7.40 -3.50 10.49
N ALA A 19 7.22 -4.31 9.44
CA ALA A 19 8.09 -5.44 9.16
C ALA A 19 9.53 -4.99 8.87
N ALA A 20 9.69 -3.85 8.19
CA ALA A 20 11.00 -3.25 7.94
C ALA A 20 11.72 -2.83 9.24
N ILE A 21 10.99 -2.23 10.20
CA ILE A 21 11.54 -1.83 11.52
C ILE A 21 11.95 -3.07 12.33
N GLU A 22 11.10 -4.08 12.39
CA GLU A 22 11.36 -5.32 13.13
C GLU A 22 12.58 -6.07 12.55
N LEU A 23 12.66 -6.16 11.23
CA LEU A 23 13.80 -6.78 10.56
C LEU A 23 15.10 -5.98 10.77
N LEU A 24 15.03 -4.65 10.77
CA LEU A 24 16.20 -3.79 11.04
C LEU A 24 16.66 -3.90 12.50
N CYS A 25 15.72 -4.00 13.44
CA CYS A 25 15.97 -4.23 14.85
C CYS A 25 16.71 -5.56 15.06
N LEU A 26 16.27 -6.63 14.39
CA LEU A 26 16.91 -7.95 14.42
C LEU A 26 18.30 -7.95 13.75
N HIS A 27 18.44 -7.32 12.58
CA HIS A 27 19.68 -7.37 11.80
C HIS A 27 20.81 -6.55 12.41
N GLN A 28 20.50 -5.41 13.04
CA GLN A 28 21.49 -4.49 13.58
C GLN A 28 21.51 -4.43 15.11
N ARG A 29 20.70 -5.24 15.82
CA ARG A 29 20.48 -5.16 17.28
C ARG A 29 20.26 -3.72 17.76
N LEU A 30 19.57 -2.93 16.95
CA LEU A 30 19.25 -1.54 17.26
C LEU A 30 18.02 -1.49 18.16
N SER A 31 17.92 -0.47 19.00
CA SER A 31 16.65 -0.19 19.68
C SER A 31 15.57 0.13 18.64
N GLU A 32 14.32 -0.21 18.92
CA GLU A 32 13.17 0.06 18.04
C GLU A 32 13.09 1.56 17.66
N GLU A 33 13.46 2.44 18.60
CA GLU A 33 13.53 3.89 18.39
C GLU A 33 14.62 4.28 17.38
N GLU A 34 15.78 3.67 17.45
CA GLU A 34 16.90 3.94 16.54
C GLU A 34 16.64 3.36 15.15
N ALA A 35 16.03 2.17 15.10
CA ALA A 35 15.59 1.55 13.85
C ALA A 35 14.54 2.43 13.15
N THR A 36 13.58 2.96 13.91
CA THR A 36 12.56 3.88 13.40
C THR A 36 13.18 5.18 12.89
N ARG A 37 14.05 5.82 13.69
CA ARG A 37 14.73 7.07 13.29
C ARG A 37 15.54 6.90 12.01
N ARG A 38 16.20 5.76 11.85
CA ARG A 38 17.02 5.45 10.67
C ARG A 38 16.19 5.18 9.42
N ILE A 39 15.04 4.54 9.59
CA ILE A 39 14.06 4.36 8.51
C ILE A 39 13.42 5.68 8.10
N ASP A 40 13.12 6.55 9.07
CA ASP A 40 12.55 7.87 8.80
C ASP A 40 13.50 8.76 8.00
N GLN A 41 14.77 8.84 8.42
CA GLN A 41 15.81 9.54 7.67
C GLN A 41 15.93 9.00 6.24
N HIS A 42 15.87 7.67 6.08
CA HIS A 42 15.92 7.08 4.75
C HIS A 42 14.68 7.37 3.90
N LEU A 43 13.49 7.44 4.50
CA LEU A 43 12.26 7.84 3.82
C LEU A 43 12.28 9.30 3.39
N GLU A 44 12.89 10.16 4.20
CA GLU A 44 12.99 11.60 3.96
C GLU A 44 13.95 11.87 2.79
N ASP A 45 15.09 11.18 2.76
CA ASP A 45 16.06 11.24 1.65
C ASP A 45 15.57 10.50 0.39
N ASN A 46 14.82 9.40 0.56
CA ASN A 46 14.31 8.56 -0.53
C ASN A 46 12.80 8.36 -0.36
N PRO A 47 11.99 9.36 -0.74
CA PRO A 47 10.56 9.26 -0.61
C PRO A 47 10.07 8.02 -1.38
N PRO A 48 9.31 7.12 -0.74
CA PRO A 48 8.79 5.96 -1.41
C PRO A 48 7.94 6.50 -2.55
N LEU A 49 8.27 6.07 -3.77
CA LEU A 49 7.41 6.21 -4.93
C LEU A 49 6.10 5.52 -4.57
N ARG A 50 5.20 6.28 -3.95
CA ARG A 50 3.82 5.88 -3.68
C ARG A 50 3.34 5.27 -5.00
N PRO A 51 2.78 4.06 -5.01
CA PRO A 51 2.12 3.55 -6.21
C PRO A 51 0.86 4.39 -6.44
N ARG A 52 1.05 5.63 -6.92
CA ARG A 52 0.03 6.55 -7.38
C ARG A 52 -0.34 6.07 -8.77
N GLY A 53 -1.42 5.31 -8.87
CA GLY A 53 -2.04 5.01 -10.15
C GLY A 53 -2.38 3.54 -10.32
N ALA A 54 -1.40 2.67 -10.57
CA ALA A 54 -1.68 1.35 -11.16
C ALA A 54 -2.57 0.43 -10.28
N ALA A 55 -2.26 0.31 -8.98
CA ALA A 55 -3.04 -0.56 -8.08
C ALA A 55 -4.44 0.01 -7.75
N VAL A 56 -4.55 1.34 -7.65
CA VAL A 56 -5.85 2.02 -7.45
C VAL A 56 -6.70 1.97 -8.73
N LEU A 57 -6.09 2.06 -9.91
CA LEU A 57 -6.77 1.92 -11.21
C LEU A 57 -7.29 0.49 -11.43
N LEU A 58 -6.50 -0.53 -11.04
CA LEU A 58 -6.91 -1.94 -11.12
C LEU A 58 -8.08 -2.24 -10.18
N ALA A 59 -8.03 -1.77 -8.93
CA ALA A 59 -9.14 -1.87 -8.00
C ALA A 59 -10.37 -1.06 -8.48
N SER A 60 -10.14 0.11 -9.09
CA SER A 60 -11.18 0.98 -9.62
C SER A 60 -11.94 0.36 -10.79
N LYS A 61 -11.27 -0.37 -11.69
CA LYS A 61 -11.95 -1.05 -12.82
C LYS A 61 -12.92 -2.14 -12.35
N LEU A 62 -12.50 -2.99 -11.41
CA LEU A 62 -13.37 -4.02 -10.81
C LEU A 62 -14.52 -3.37 -10.04
N ASN A 63 -14.23 -2.34 -9.25
CA ASN A 63 -15.24 -1.60 -8.52
C ASN A 63 -16.26 -0.95 -9.48
N PHE A 64 -15.79 -0.31 -10.55
CA PHE A 64 -16.64 0.31 -11.58
C PHE A 64 -17.55 -0.72 -12.25
N LEU A 65 -17.05 -1.93 -12.55
CA LEU A 65 -17.86 -2.99 -13.16
C LEU A 65 -18.95 -3.49 -12.20
N VAL A 66 -18.62 -3.67 -10.92
CA VAL A 66 -19.59 -4.06 -9.88
C VAL A 66 -20.68 -3.01 -9.74
N TRP A 67 -20.30 -1.72 -9.71
CA TRP A 67 -21.24 -0.61 -9.66
C TRP A 67 -22.15 -0.57 -10.90
N LEU A 68 -21.61 -0.81 -12.10
CA LEU A 68 -22.39 -0.81 -13.34
C LEU A 68 -23.42 -1.94 -13.37
N ILE A 69 -23.05 -3.14 -12.91
CA ILE A 69 -23.97 -4.27 -12.77
C ILE A 69 -25.06 -3.96 -11.74
N LEU A 70 -24.70 -3.39 -10.58
CA LEU A 70 -25.65 -3.05 -9.53
C LEU A 70 -26.70 -2.02 -9.99
N ILE A 71 -26.25 -1.00 -10.72
CA ILE A 71 -27.14 0.02 -11.31
C ILE A 71 -28.05 -0.61 -12.36
N GLY A 72 -27.51 -1.43 -13.25
CA GLY A 72 -28.30 -2.14 -14.27
C GLY A 72 -29.37 -3.03 -13.64
N LEU A 73 -29.03 -3.75 -12.58
CA LEU A 73 -29.97 -4.59 -11.84
C LEU A 73 -31.08 -3.76 -11.18
N MET A 74 -30.73 -2.66 -10.52
CA MET A 74 -31.71 -1.73 -9.93
C MET A 74 -32.69 -1.18 -10.97
N VAL A 75 -32.20 -0.79 -12.15
CA VAL A 75 -33.05 -0.31 -13.24
C VAL A 75 -33.98 -1.42 -13.74
N LEU A 76 -33.47 -2.64 -13.92
CA LEU A 76 -34.28 -3.77 -14.36
C LEU A 76 -35.39 -4.11 -13.36
N VAL A 77 -35.06 -4.13 -12.06
CA VAL A 77 -36.04 -4.33 -10.99
C VAL A 77 -37.06 -3.21 -10.97
N ALA A 78 -36.64 -1.95 -11.10
CA ALA A 78 -37.55 -0.81 -11.15
C ALA A 78 -38.51 -0.88 -12.35
N LEU A 79 -38.03 -1.30 -13.52
CA LEU A 79 -38.87 -1.51 -14.71
C LEU A 79 -39.85 -2.67 -14.52
N PHE A 80 -39.43 -3.76 -13.87
CA PHE A 80 -40.31 -4.88 -13.59
C PHE A 80 -41.37 -4.54 -12.54
N LEU A 81 -41.01 -3.76 -11.52
CA LEU A 81 -41.93 -3.32 -10.46
C LEU A 81 -42.88 -2.21 -10.94
N SER A 82 -42.47 -1.43 -11.95
CA SER A 82 -43.29 -0.38 -12.57
C SER A 82 -44.17 -0.90 -13.71
N ARG A 83 -44.17 -2.21 -13.97
CA ARG A 83 -45.00 -2.87 -14.97
C ARG A 83 -46.18 -3.57 -14.31
#